data_AF-A0A1R4B729-F1
#
_entry.id   AF-A0A1R4B729-F1
#
_cell.length_a   1.000
_cell.length_b   1.000
_cell.length_c   1.000
_cell.angle_alpha   90.00
_cell.angle_beta   90.00
_cell.angle_gamma   90.00
#
_symmetry.space_group_name_H-M   'P 1'
#
loop_
_entity.id
_entity.type
_entity.pdbx_description
1 polymer ?
#
loop_
_entity_poly.entity_id
_entity_poly.type
_entity_poly.pdbx_seq_one_letter_code
_entity_poly.pdbx_strand_id
1 'polypeptide(L)'
;MIGVVVDMVFVYLIFSYIEERRRKKIVIENERRARSYLRFFIVDLLRFKPLLDRCLVEHKEFELFIESPEKFKFYDFQSAFNAKIINKISEEISVIESEALCDHIKNHISIELSSLQAMLPVISGVSKEHFKNWQRILYFMSMINKGNNTISNTKKILAKIKSFDVNTVKKFNVIQKT
;
A
#
# COMPACT_ATOMS: atom_id res chain seq x y z
N MET A 1 30.09 12.98 -43.29
CA MET A 1 28.91 13.47 -42.53
C MET A 1 27.89 12.37 -42.27
N ILE A 2 27.50 11.54 -43.26
CA ILE A 2 26.50 10.45 -43.06
C ILE A 2 26.93 9.45 -41.97
N GLY A 3 28.19 9.01 -41.94
CA GLY A 3 28.69 8.07 -40.90
C GLY A 3 28.54 8.60 -39.47
N VAL A 4 28.92 9.86 -39.22
CA VAL A 4 28.82 10.50 -37.90
C VAL A 4 27.36 10.64 -37.44
N VAL A 5 26.44 10.93 -38.37
CA VAL A 5 25.00 11.01 -38.05
C VAL A 5 24.44 9.63 -37.70
N VAL A 6 24.84 8.58 -38.42
CA VAL A 6 24.44 7.19 -38.13
C VAL A 6 24.96 6.76 -36.75
N ASP A 7 26.22 7.04 -36.43
CA ASP A 7 26.81 6.74 -35.13
C ASP A 7 26.09 7.47 -33.99
N MET A 8 25.74 8.75 -34.17
CA MET A 8 24.95 9.49 -33.19
C MET A 8 23.55 8.90 -32.97
N VAL A 9 22.88 8.44 -34.03
CA VAL A 9 21.57 7.79 -33.93
C VAL A 9 21.68 6.48 -33.14
N PHE A 10 22.70 5.65 -33.42
CA PHE A 10 22.93 4.42 -32.68
C PHE A 10 23.17 4.68 -31.19
N VAL A 11 24.02 5.66 -30.87
CA VAL A 11 24.29 6.07 -29.48
C VAL A 11 23.02 6.56 -28.78
N TYR A 12 22.21 7.38 -29.45
CA TYR A 12 20.93 7.85 -28.92
C TYR A 12 19.96 6.69 -28.61
N LEU A 13 19.86 5.70 -29.50
CA LEU A 13 18.99 4.54 -29.30
C LEU A 13 19.44 3.70 -28.08
N ILE A 14 20.75 3.48 -27.93
CA ILE A 14 21.31 2.77 -26.78
C ILE A 14 21.00 3.52 -25.48
N PHE A 15 21.25 4.82 -25.42
CA PHE A 15 20.95 5.62 -24.23
C PHE A 15 19.46 5.64 -23.91
N SER A 16 18.60 5.79 -24.91
CA SER A 16 17.14 5.76 -24.74
C SER A 16 16.67 4.43 -24.13
N TYR A 17 17.22 3.32 -24.60
CA TYR A 17 16.92 1.99 -24.08
C TYR A 17 17.35 1.82 -22.61
N ILE A 18 18.57 2.26 -22.29
CA ILE A 18 19.09 2.22 -20.91
C ILE A 18 18.24 3.09 -19.98
N GLU A 19 17.86 4.28 -20.44
CA GLU A 19 17.04 5.22 -19.67
C GLU A 19 15.65 4.65 -19.39
N GLU A 20 15.02 4.00 -20.37
CA GLU A 20 13.72 3.34 -20.17
C GLU A 20 13.80 2.21 -19.13
N ARG A 21 14.84 1.36 -19.20
CA ARG A 21 15.08 0.31 -18.20
C ARG A 21 15.29 0.91 -16.81
N ARG A 22 16.05 2.01 -16.69
CA ARG A 22 16.27 2.71 -15.43
C ARG A 22 14.96 3.29 -14.88
N ARG A 23 14.14 3.94 -15.71
CA ARG A 23 12.82 4.45 -15.33
C ARG A 23 11.92 3.34 -14.80
N LYS A 24 11.83 2.19 -15.49
CA LYS A 24 11.03 1.04 -15.04
C LYS A 24 11.48 0.53 -13.67
N LYS A 25 12.78 0.41 -13.42
CA LYS A 25 13.32 -0.02 -12.12
C LYS A 25 12.94 0.96 -11.00
N ILE A 26 13.08 2.26 -11.23
CA ILE A 26 12.72 3.30 -10.24
C ILE A 26 11.23 3.23 -9.90
N VAL A 27 10.36 3.06 -10.91
CA VAL A 27 8.91 2.93 -10.71
C VAL A 27 8.57 1.72 -9.82
N ILE A 28 9.19 0.57 -10.07
CA ILE A 28 8.99 -0.66 -9.27
C ILE A 28 9.52 -0.47 -7.85
N GLU A 29 10.69 0.15 -7.69
CA GLU A 29 11.27 0.41 -6.37
C GLU A 29 10.41 1.36 -5.54
N ASN A 30 9.92 2.44 -6.15
CA ASN A 30 9.02 3.40 -5.51
C ASN A 30 7.70 2.73 -5.09
N GLU A 31 7.17 1.83 -5.90
CA GLU A 31 5.97 1.05 -5.58
C GLU A 31 6.20 0.11 -4.39
N ARG A 32 7.32 -0.63 -4.38
CA ARG A 32 7.69 -1.51 -3.27
C ARG A 32 7.86 -0.74 -1.96
N ARG A 33 8.49 0.44 -2.02
CA ARG A 33 8.61 1.34 -0.87
C ARG A 33 7.23 1.75 -0.38
N ALA A 34 6.34 2.19 -1.27
CA ALA A 34 4.96 2.55 -0.93
C ALA A 34 4.21 1.41 -0.22
N ARG A 35 4.30 0.18 -0.75
CA ARG A 35 3.70 -1.01 -0.14
C ARG A 35 4.21 -1.26 1.26
N SER A 36 5.50 -1.08 1.51
CA SER A 36 6.07 -1.25 2.85
C SER A 36 5.39 -0.34 3.89
N TYR A 37 5.13 0.92 3.54
CA TYR A 37 4.40 1.86 4.40
C TYR A 37 2.94 1.44 4.61
N LEU A 38 2.22 1.07 3.54
CA LEU A 38 0.84 0.61 3.67
C LEU A 38 0.72 -0.68 4.47
N ARG A 39 1.73 -1.56 4.38
CA ARG A 39 1.82 -2.78 5.17
C ARG A 39 1.87 -2.47 6.66
N PHE A 40 2.64 -1.45 7.10
CA PHE A 40 2.71 -1.11 8.51
C PHE A 40 1.34 -0.76 9.10
N PHE A 41 0.50 -0.05 8.35
CA PHE A 41 -0.87 0.23 8.76
C PHE A 41 -1.70 -1.05 8.99
N ILE A 42 -1.60 -2.03 8.09
CA ILE A 42 -2.32 -3.31 8.26
C ILE A 42 -1.76 -4.12 9.43
N VAL A 43 -0.44 -4.20 9.53
CA VAL A 43 0.25 -4.91 10.63
C VAL A 43 -0.13 -4.32 11.98
N ASP A 44 -0.25 -2.99 12.07
CA ASP A 44 -0.65 -2.34 13.31
C ASP A 44 -2.08 -2.69 13.73
N LEU A 45 -3.03 -2.74 12.79
CA LEU A 45 -4.38 -3.23 13.08
C LEU A 45 -4.37 -4.68 13.58
N LEU A 46 -3.54 -5.54 12.99
CA LEU A 46 -3.39 -6.93 13.41
C LEU A 46 -2.76 -7.07 14.82
N ARG A 47 -2.04 -6.05 15.33
CA ARG A 47 -1.51 -6.06 16.71
C ARG A 47 -2.58 -5.84 17.77
N PHE A 48 -3.72 -5.27 17.40
CA PHE A 48 -4.84 -5.14 18.32
C PHE A 48 -5.52 -6.50 18.52
N LYS A 49 -5.12 -7.23 19.57
CA LYS A 49 -5.55 -8.61 19.83
C LYS A 49 -7.06 -8.84 19.72
N PRO A 50 -7.94 -8.01 20.30
CA PRO A 50 -9.39 -8.25 20.18
C PRO A 50 -9.90 -8.23 18.73
N LEU A 51 -9.26 -7.48 17.83
CA LEU A 51 -9.59 -7.50 16.40
C LEU A 51 -9.06 -8.77 15.74
N LEU A 52 -7.82 -9.16 16.03
CA LEU A 52 -7.23 -10.38 15.50
C LEU A 52 -8.03 -11.62 15.92
N ASP A 53 -8.41 -11.71 17.19
CA ASP A 53 -9.19 -12.82 17.75
C ASP A 53 -10.53 -13.00 17.02
N ARG A 54 -11.18 -11.90 16.63
CA ARG A 54 -12.41 -11.97 15.83
C ARG A 54 -12.15 -12.37 14.38
N CYS A 55 -11.07 -11.89 13.77
CA CYS A 55 -10.70 -12.33 12.42
C CYS A 55 -10.43 -13.84 12.36
N LEU A 56 -9.93 -14.45 13.44
CA LEU A 56 -9.61 -15.87 13.55
C LEU A 56 -10.83 -16.80 13.55
N VAL A 57 -11.97 -16.36 14.07
CA VAL A 57 -13.17 -17.22 14.27
C VAL A 57 -13.60 -17.92 12.97
N GLU A 58 -13.44 -17.26 11.82
CA GLU A 58 -13.87 -17.77 10.52
C GLU A 58 -12.72 -17.99 9.52
N HIS A 59 -11.51 -17.48 9.82
CA HIS A 59 -10.39 -17.51 8.89
C HIS A 59 -9.08 -17.94 9.57
N LYS A 60 -8.79 -19.25 9.50
CA LYS A 60 -7.54 -19.85 10.01
C LYS A 60 -6.26 -19.24 9.44
N GLU A 61 -6.31 -18.57 8.30
CA GLU A 61 -5.17 -17.84 7.73
C GLU A 61 -4.63 -16.75 8.66
N PHE A 62 -5.44 -16.24 9.59
CA PHE A 62 -5.01 -15.28 10.60
C PHE A 62 -4.18 -15.93 11.72
N GLU A 63 -4.13 -17.27 11.84
CA GLU A 63 -3.33 -17.98 12.86
C GLU A 63 -1.85 -17.63 12.74
N LEU A 64 -1.40 -17.38 11.49
CA LEU A 64 -0.06 -16.96 11.16
C LEU A 64 0.33 -15.65 11.87
N PHE A 65 -0.63 -14.80 12.26
CA PHE A 65 -0.40 -13.47 12.81
C PHE A 65 -0.50 -13.39 14.33
N ILE A 66 -0.94 -14.46 15.02
CA ILE A 66 -1.14 -14.47 16.49
C ILE A 66 0.14 -14.06 17.22
N GLU A 67 1.26 -14.65 16.86
CA GLU A 67 2.56 -14.38 17.50
C GLU A 67 3.39 -13.34 16.73
N SER A 68 3.15 -13.19 15.43
CA SER A 68 3.90 -12.27 14.59
C SER A 68 3.04 -11.68 13.47
N PRO A 69 2.35 -10.56 13.75
CA PRO A 69 1.66 -9.75 12.74
C PRO A 69 2.56 -9.37 11.55
N GLU A 70 3.88 -9.28 11.76
CA GLU A 70 4.88 -8.96 10.75
C GLU A 70 5.03 -10.02 9.64
N LYS A 71 4.45 -11.22 9.83
CA LYS A 71 4.34 -12.23 8.77
C LYS A 71 3.45 -11.78 7.62
N PHE A 72 2.55 -10.81 7.82
CA PHE A 72 1.88 -10.15 6.70
C PHE A 72 2.91 -9.33 5.91
N LYS A 73 3.10 -9.61 4.61
CA LYS A 73 4.13 -8.96 3.78
C LYS A 73 3.61 -8.03 2.69
N PHE A 74 2.32 -8.04 2.40
CA PHE A 74 1.68 -7.22 1.37
C PHE A 74 2.38 -7.29 -0.01
N TYR A 75 2.67 -8.50 -0.48
CA TYR A 75 3.28 -8.72 -1.79
C TYR A 75 2.26 -8.61 -2.93
N ASP A 76 2.68 -8.10 -4.07
CA ASP A 76 1.84 -7.88 -5.26
C ASP A 76 1.32 -9.18 -5.86
N PHE A 77 2.16 -10.21 -5.95
CA PHE A 77 1.76 -11.55 -6.43
C PHE A 77 0.77 -12.26 -5.49
N GLN A 78 0.56 -11.75 -4.26
CA GLN A 78 -0.41 -12.26 -3.29
C GLN A 78 -1.67 -11.39 -3.19
N SER A 79 -2.02 -10.64 -4.25
CA SER A 79 -3.13 -9.67 -4.19
C SER A 79 -4.47 -10.27 -3.73
N ALA A 80 -4.79 -11.51 -4.11
CA ALA A 80 -6.00 -12.20 -3.64
C ALA A 80 -5.98 -12.41 -2.11
N PHE A 81 -4.84 -12.84 -1.56
CA PHE A 81 -4.64 -13.00 -0.12
C PHE A 81 -4.70 -11.66 0.59
N ASN A 82 -4.01 -10.63 0.08
CA ASN A 82 -4.05 -9.27 0.63
C ASN A 82 -5.49 -8.75 0.72
N ALA A 83 -6.27 -8.91 -0.36
CA ALA A 83 -7.66 -8.49 -0.41
C ALA A 83 -8.52 -9.21 0.61
N LYS A 84 -8.30 -10.51 0.82
CA LYS A 84 -9.01 -11.31 1.83
C LYS A 84 -8.73 -10.81 3.25
N ILE A 85 -7.46 -10.61 3.61
CA ILE A 85 -7.07 -10.08 4.92
C ILE A 85 -7.68 -8.68 5.15
N ILE A 86 -7.51 -7.77 4.18
CA ILE A 86 -8.01 -6.38 4.29
C ILE A 86 -9.54 -6.36 4.43
N ASN A 87 -10.26 -7.18 3.67
CA ASN A 87 -11.71 -7.27 3.74
C ASN A 87 -12.17 -7.74 5.14
N LYS A 88 -11.59 -8.82 5.65
CA LYS A 88 -11.99 -9.36 6.96
C LYS A 88 -11.70 -8.36 8.09
N ILE A 89 -10.55 -7.70 8.07
CA ILE A 89 -10.25 -6.61 9.02
C ILE A 89 -11.32 -5.50 8.90
N SER A 90 -11.67 -5.10 7.68
CA SER A 90 -12.66 -4.04 7.44
C SER A 90 -14.08 -4.42 7.88
N GLU A 91 -14.42 -5.70 7.91
CA GLU A 91 -15.69 -6.21 8.41
C GLU A 91 -15.69 -6.15 9.94
N GLU A 92 -14.72 -6.81 10.58
CA GLU A 92 -14.65 -6.95 12.04
C GLU A 92 -14.47 -5.62 12.78
N ILE A 93 -13.77 -4.65 12.18
CA ILE A 93 -13.57 -3.32 12.80
C ILE A 93 -14.89 -2.58 13.02
N SER A 94 -15.92 -2.89 12.22
CA SER A 94 -17.26 -2.29 12.33
C SER A 94 -18.11 -2.95 13.42
N VAL A 95 -17.69 -4.12 13.91
CA VAL A 95 -18.45 -4.89 14.90
C VAL A 95 -17.87 -4.70 16.29
N ILE A 96 -16.58 -4.39 16.41
CA ILE A 96 -15.94 -4.13 17.71
C ILE A 96 -16.27 -2.72 18.21
N GLU A 97 -16.24 -1.72 17.33
CA GLU A 97 -16.46 -0.27 17.60
C GLU A 97 -16.20 0.15 19.05
N SER A 98 -15.01 -0.16 19.57
CA SER A 98 -14.62 0.14 20.95
C SER A 98 -13.73 1.38 21.02
N GLU A 99 -13.78 2.07 22.15
CA GLU A 99 -12.91 3.21 22.43
C GLU A 99 -11.43 2.81 22.39
N ALA A 100 -11.08 1.66 22.98
CA ALA A 100 -9.73 1.12 22.96
C ALA A 100 -9.20 0.88 21.53
N LEU A 101 -10.04 0.37 20.63
CA LEU A 101 -9.68 0.20 19.22
C LEU A 101 -9.51 1.56 18.52
N CYS A 102 -10.40 2.51 18.79
CA CYS A 102 -10.30 3.85 18.23
C CYS A 102 -9.00 4.54 18.65
N ASP A 103 -8.62 4.41 19.92
CA ASP A 103 -7.42 5.04 20.45
C ASP A 103 -6.15 4.34 19.96
N HIS A 104 -6.16 3.01 19.84
CA HIS A 104 -5.10 2.26 19.17
C HIS A 104 -4.84 2.81 17.76
N ILE A 105 -5.89 2.96 16.96
CA ILE A 105 -5.79 3.48 15.58
C ILE A 105 -5.32 4.93 15.55
N LYS A 106 -5.88 5.81 16.41
CA LYS A 106 -5.49 7.22 16.48
C LYS A 106 -4.01 7.37 16.83
N ASN A 107 -3.53 6.60 17.81
CA ASN A 107 -2.14 6.62 18.24
C ASN A 107 -1.20 6.17 17.12
N HIS A 108 -1.56 5.13 16.38
CA HIS A 108 -0.77 4.72 15.22
C HIS A 108 -0.74 5.81 14.13
N ILE A 109 -1.88 6.41 13.83
CA ILE A 109 -2.00 7.43 12.80
C ILE A 109 -1.23 8.71 13.15
N SER A 110 -1.25 9.13 14.42
CA SER A 110 -0.54 10.34 14.85
C SER A 110 0.98 10.21 14.66
N ILE A 111 1.51 8.98 14.77
CA ILE A 111 2.92 8.66 14.53
C ILE A 111 3.23 8.58 13.02
N GLU A 112 2.42 7.87 12.25
CA GLU A 112 2.73 7.52 10.85
C GLU A 112 2.34 8.58 9.82
N LEU A 113 1.43 9.50 10.14
CA LEU A 113 0.87 10.45 9.16
C LEU A 113 1.96 11.30 8.47
N SER A 114 2.94 11.79 9.22
CA SER A 114 4.05 12.60 8.68
C SER A 114 4.93 11.78 7.74
N SER A 115 5.25 10.54 8.11
CA SER A 115 6.00 9.60 7.29
C SER A 115 5.30 9.28 5.97
N LEU A 116 3.98 9.03 6.00
CA LEU A 116 3.22 8.82 4.77
C LEU A 116 3.09 10.08 3.91
N GLN A 117 3.04 11.27 4.52
CA GLN A 117 3.03 12.54 3.77
C GLN A 117 4.36 12.77 3.04
N ALA A 118 5.49 12.46 3.70
CA ALA A 118 6.82 12.56 3.11
C ALA A 118 7.02 11.66 1.87
N MET A 119 6.21 10.61 1.73
CA MET A 119 6.23 9.71 0.57
C MET A 119 5.54 10.27 -0.68
N LEU A 120 4.83 11.41 -0.62
CA LEU A 120 4.12 11.97 -1.79
C LEU A 120 4.97 12.09 -3.07
N PRO A 121 6.23 12.57 -3.02
CA PRO A 121 7.09 12.61 -4.20
C PRO A 121 7.37 11.21 -4.75
N VAL A 122 7.62 10.22 -3.88
CA VAL A 122 7.88 8.83 -4.27
C VAL A 122 6.69 8.24 -5.01
N ILE A 123 5.47 8.43 -4.47
CA ILE A 123 4.24 7.87 -5.06
C ILE A 123 3.89 8.54 -6.39
N SER A 124 4.16 9.83 -6.55
CA SER A 124 3.92 10.55 -7.81
C SER A 124 4.68 9.92 -8.99
N GLY A 125 5.83 9.31 -8.72
CA GLY A 125 6.62 8.56 -9.69
C GLY A 125 6.09 7.16 -10.02
N VAL A 126 5.09 6.62 -9.29
CA VAL A 126 4.55 5.27 -9.52
C VAL A 126 3.48 5.29 -10.60
N SER A 127 2.31 5.87 -10.33
CA SER A 127 1.25 6.15 -11.31
C SER A 127 0.22 7.13 -10.75
N LYS A 128 -0.60 7.71 -11.63
CA LYS A 128 -1.69 8.62 -11.26
C LYS A 128 -2.71 7.95 -10.32
N GLU A 129 -3.02 6.69 -10.55
CA GLU A 129 -3.99 5.91 -9.77
C GLU A 129 -3.45 5.60 -8.37
N HIS A 130 -2.17 5.21 -8.27
CA HIS A 130 -1.49 5.00 -6.99
C HIS A 130 -1.44 6.30 -6.18
N PHE A 131 -1.08 7.41 -6.83
CA PHE A 131 -1.06 8.74 -6.21
C PHE A 131 -2.43 9.17 -5.70
N LYS A 132 -3.49 8.98 -6.49
CA LYS A 132 -4.88 9.27 -6.06
C LYS A 132 -5.28 8.44 -4.84
N ASN A 133 -4.97 7.13 -4.81
CA ASN A 133 -5.27 6.29 -3.66
C ASN A 133 -4.50 6.75 -2.42
N TRP A 134 -3.23 7.10 -2.58
CA TRP A 134 -2.38 7.61 -1.50
C TRP A 134 -2.91 8.91 -0.90
N GLN A 135 -3.26 9.89 -1.73
CA GLN A 135 -3.85 11.14 -1.27
C GLN A 135 -5.16 10.91 -0.50
N ARG A 136 -5.98 9.94 -0.93
CA ARG A 136 -7.20 9.59 -0.22
C ARG A 136 -6.92 8.91 1.12
N ILE A 137 -5.90 8.06 1.21
CA ILE A 137 -5.43 7.49 2.48
C ILE A 137 -5.01 8.61 3.43
N LEU A 138 -4.15 9.53 2.99
CA LEU A 138 -3.71 10.69 3.78
C LEU A 138 -4.87 11.56 4.26
N TYR A 139 -5.87 11.80 3.40
CA TYR A 139 -7.07 12.54 3.75
C TYR A 139 -7.82 11.86 4.91
N PHE A 140 -8.09 10.55 4.81
CA PHE A 140 -8.81 9.84 5.86
C PHE A 140 -7.99 9.70 7.14
N MET A 141 -6.67 9.50 7.06
CA MET A 141 -5.79 9.54 8.24
C MET A 141 -5.83 10.91 8.92
N SER A 142 -5.83 11.99 8.15
CA SER A 142 -5.95 13.35 8.70
C SER A 142 -7.29 13.58 9.40
N MET A 143 -8.37 12.97 8.91
CA MET A 143 -9.68 13.02 9.58
C MET A 143 -9.66 12.27 10.91
N ILE A 144 -9.02 11.10 10.97
CA ILE A 144 -8.88 10.32 12.20
C ILE A 144 -8.01 11.06 13.22
N ASN A 145 -6.89 11.66 12.77
CA ASN A 145 -6.01 12.46 13.63
C ASN A 145 -6.72 13.68 14.24
N LYS A 146 -7.76 14.20 13.57
CA LYS A 146 -8.64 15.27 14.08
C LYS A 146 -9.78 14.75 14.97
N GLY A 147 -9.83 13.45 15.27
CA GLY A 147 -10.86 12.84 16.11
C GLY A 147 -12.16 12.47 15.39
N ASN A 148 -12.22 12.55 14.06
CA ASN A 148 -13.46 12.34 13.32
C ASN A 148 -13.64 10.88 12.88
N ASN A 149 -14.76 10.25 13.30
CA ASN A 149 -15.31 9.00 12.76
C ASN A 149 -14.22 7.92 12.48
N THR A 150 -13.46 7.55 13.51
CA THR A 150 -12.25 6.71 13.40
C THR A 150 -12.50 5.42 12.61
N ILE A 151 -13.54 4.66 12.98
CA ILE A 151 -13.85 3.37 12.36
C ILE A 151 -14.23 3.53 10.88
N SER A 152 -15.17 4.44 10.59
CA SER A 152 -15.60 4.72 9.20
C SER A 152 -14.44 5.16 8.30
N ASN A 153 -13.58 6.04 8.80
CA ASN A 153 -12.42 6.50 8.04
C ASN A 153 -11.35 5.40 7.89
N THR A 154 -11.19 4.52 8.88
CA THR A 154 -10.28 3.37 8.79
C THR A 154 -10.72 2.40 7.70
N LYS A 155 -12.02 2.09 7.60
CA LYS A 155 -12.57 1.29 6.49
C LYS A 155 -12.28 1.92 5.13
N LYS A 156 -12.40 3.24 5.03
CA LYS A 156 -12.07 3.96 3.78
C LYS A 156 -10.57 3.89 3.47
N ILE A 157 -9.68 3.94 4.46
CA ILE A 157 -8.25 3.70 4.28
C ILE A 157 -8.01 2.29 3.73
N LEU A 158 -8.56 1.26 4.39
CA LEU A 158 -8.45 -0.14 3.97
C LEU A 158 -8.91 -0.36 2.53
N ALA A 159 -10.05 0.23 2.15
CA ALA A 159 -10.54 0.17 0.78
C ALA A 159 -9.59 0.82 -0.25
N LYS A 160 -8.88 1.90 0.14
CA LYS A 160 -7.88 2.55 -0.72
C LYS A 160 -6.56 1.80 -0.78
N ILE A 161 -6.14 1.14 0.30
CA ILE A 161 -5.00 0.21 0.30
C ILE A 161 -5.29 -0.97 -0.65
N LYS A 162 -6.48 -1.57 -0.57
CA LYS A 162 -6.90 -2.60 -1.52
C LYS A 162 -6.94 -2.09 -2.96
N SER A 163 -7.45 -0.88 -3.18
CA SER A 163 -7.45 -0.27 -4.52
C SER A 163 -6.04 0.00 -5.05
N PHE A 164 -5.09 0.32 -4.16
CA PHE A 164 -3.67 0.45 -4.50
C PHE A 164 -3.12 -0.89 -5.02
N ASP A 165 -3.36 -1.98 -4.27
CA ASP A 165 -2.93 -3.34 -4.64
C ASP A 165 -3.47 -3.78 -6.01
N VAL A 166 -4.76 -3.55 -6.26
CA VAL A 166 -5.40 -3.84 -7.56
C VAL A 166 -4.75 -3.05 -8.71
N ASN A 167 -4.37 -1.79 -8.46
CA ASN A 167 -3.69 -0.98 -9.46
C ASN A 167 -2.24 -1.44 -9.70
N THR A 168 -1.56 -1.97 -8.68
CA THR A 168 -0.26 -2.63 -8.85
C THR A 168 -0.40 -3.81 -9.81
N VAL A 169 -1.33 -4.73 -9.52
CA VAL A 169 -1.56 -5.92 -10.37
C VAL A 169 -1.81 -5.52 -11.81
N LYS A 170 -2.69 -4.53 -12.06
CA LYS A 170 -2.99 -4.03 -13.41
C LYS A 170 -1.76 -3.41 -14.10
N LYS A 171 -0.94 -2.67 -13.36
CA LYS A 171 0.20 -1.94 -13.92
C LYS A 171 1.42 -2.83 -14.18
N PHE A 172 1.68 -3.81 -13.32
CA PHE A 172 2.91 -4.60 -13.34
C PHE A 172 2.73 -6.04 -13.87
N ASN A 173 1.52 -6.62 -13.88
CA ASN A 173 1.29 -7.90 -14.59
C ASN A 173 1.46 -7.80 -16.10
N VAL A 174 1.39 -6.59 -16.68
CA VAL A 174 1.71 -6.36 -18.10
C VAL A 174 3.22 -6.49 -18.37
N ILE A 175 4.06 -6.33 -17.34
CA ILE A 175 5.53 -6.27 -17.49
C ILE A 175 6.19 -7.66 -17.29
N GLN A 176 5.51 -8.61 -16.65
CA GLN A 176 6.06 -9.97 -16.43
C GLN A 176 5.76 -10.96 -17.58
N LYS A 177 4.98 -10.57 -18.60
CA LYS A 177 4.57 -11.44 -19.73
C LYS A 177 5.21 -11.07 -21.08
N THR A 178 6.21 -10.18 -21.09
CA THR A 178 7.01 -9.79 -22.26
C THR A 178 8.48 -9.86 -21.91
#